data_AF-A0A3M3YSD6-F1
#
_entry.id   AF-A0A3M3YSD6-F1
#
_cell.length_a   1.000
_cell.length_b   1.000
_cell.length_c   1.000
_cell.angle_alpha   90.00
_cell.angle_beta   90.00
_cell.angle_gamma   90.00
#
_symmetry.space_group_name_H-M   'P 1'
#
loop_
_entity.id
_entity.type
_entity.pdbx_description
1 polymer ?
#
loop_
_entity_poly.entity_id
_entity_poly.type
_entity_poly.pdbx_seq_one_letter_code
_entity_poly.pdbx_strand_id
1 'polypeptide(L)'
;MDLQSIPIASLLALAVSLFALWRTERVQNRSRANELYLLRQNLLLKAEAARSEWYKLDRETDTLAHRLSLNNDLNPELREITSNFLRDRQDFFRQCIADASAFAEHAHTNRERYTQKECRERLTAVEVSLEKLRRNQGEAERRFNQLMETAAAHNGAGVAWQG
;
A
#
# COMPACT_ATOMS: atom_id res chain seq x y z
N MET A 1 52.90 -36.10 22.86
CA MET A 1 52.69 -35.33 21.63
C MET A 1 53.52 -34.07 21.76
N ASP A 2 54.70 -34.06 21.15
CA ASP A 2 55.64 -32.94 21.22
C ASP A 2 55.09 -31.74 20.44
N LEU A 3 54.94 -30.61 21.12
CA LEU A 3 54.58 -29.32 20.53
C LEU A 3 55.76 -28.63 19.82
N GLN A 4 56.90 -29.32 19.62
CA GLN A 4 58.16 -28.68 19.20
C GLN A 4 58.42 -28.58 17.69
N SER A 5 57.48 -28.96 16.82
CA SER A 5 57.69 -28.82 15.37
C SER A 5 56.44 -28.46 14.59
N ILE A 6 55.62 -27.55 15.11
CA ILE A 6 54.61 -26.90 14.26
C ILE A 6 55.39 -25.95 13.32
N PRO A 7 55.41 -26.20 12.01
CA PRO A 7 56.11 -25.33 11.08
C PRO A 7 55.52 -23.92 11.17
N ILE A 8 56.38 -22.90 11.22
CA ILE A 8 55.96 -21.48 11.26
C ILE A 8 55.02 -21.16 10.09
N ALA A 9 55.24 -21.79 8.93
CA ALA A 9 54.38 -21.70 7.77
C ALA A 9 52.95 -22.20 8.04
N SER A 10 52.78 -23.27 8.83
CA SER A 10 51.48 -23.82 9.22
C SER A 10 50.73 -22.89 10.18
N LEU A 11 51.44 -22.27 11.13
CA LEU A 11 50.89 -21.25 12.02
C LEU A 11 50.45 -19.99 11.26
N LEU A 12 51.26 -19.53 10.31
CA LEU A 12 50.93 -18.41 9.44
C LEU A 12 49.72 -18.71 8.54
N ALA A 13 49.67 -19.90 7.92
CA ALA A 13 48.55 -20.32 7.11
C ALA A 13 47.24 -20.39 7.93
N LEU A 14 47.31 -20.83 9.19
CA LEU A 14 46.16 -20.89 10.09
C LEU A 14 45.70 -19.49 10.51
N ALA A 15 46.62 -18.58 10.80
CA ALA A 15 46.31 -17.17 11.08
C ALA A 15 45.66 -16.46 9.88
N VAL A 16 46.18 -16.68 8.67
CA VAL A 16 45.59 -16.13 7.43
C VAL A 16 44.20 -16.70 7.18
N SER A 17 44.00 -18.01 7.43
CA SER A 17 42.70 -18.66 7.27
C SER A 17 41.66 -18.13 8.25
N LEU A 18 42.03 -17.94 9.53
CA LEU A 18 41.16 -17.34 10.54
C LEU A 18 40.84 -15.87 10.21
N PHE A 19 41.81 -15.11 9.72
CA PHE A 19 41.59 -13.73 9.33
C PHE A 19 40.68 -13.61 8.10
N ALA A 20 40.86 -14.50 7.12
CA ALA A 20 39.99 -14.59 5.95
C ALA A 20 38.55 -14.95 6.36
N LEU A 21 38.38 -15.92 7.26
CA LEU A 21 37.09 -16.33 7.81
C LEU A 21 36.40 -15.20 8.58
N TRP A 22 37.14 -14.50 9.44
CA TRP A 22 36.63 -13.34 10.17
C TRP A 22 36.20 -12.22 9.22
N ARG A 23 36.97 -11.97 8.16
CA ARG A 23 36.64 -10.96 7.15
C ARG A 23 35.38 -11.35 6.37
N THR A 24 35.25 -12.61 5.94
CA THR A 24 34.06 -13.09 5.23
C THR A 24 32.82 -13.04 6.12
N GLU A 25 32.90 -13.46 7.39
CA GLU A 25 31.82 -13.30 8.35
C GLU A 25 31.41 -11.83 8.53
N ARG A 26 32.38 -10.92 8.65
CA ARG A 26 32.10 -9.49 8.76
C ARG A 26 31.39 -8.92 7.54
N VAL A 27 31.85 -9.30 6.34
CA VAL A 27 31.23 -8.87 5.07
C VAL A 27 29.82 -9.46 4.94
N GLN A 28 29.63 -10.73 5.29
CA GLN A 28 28.34 -11.41 5.22
C GLN A 28 27.33 -10.84 6.23
N ASN A 29 27.77 -10.53 7.45
CA ASN A 29 26.94 -9.86 8.45
C ASN A 29 26.54 -8.45 8.03
N ARG A 30 27.46 -7.68 7.41
CA ARG A 30 27.13 -6.38 6.81
C ARG A 30 26.13 -6.50 5.65
N SER A 31 26.26 -7.51 4.80
CA SER A 31 25.30 -7.79 3.72
C SER A 31 23.90 -8.06 4.27
N ARG A 32 23.80 -8.95 5.28
CA ARG A 32 22.51 -9.27 5.93
C ARG A 32 21.89 -8.05 6.61
N ALA A 33 22.69 -7.22 7.27
CA ALA A 33 22.21 -5.98 7.88
C ALA A 33 21.70 -4.98 6.82
N ASN A 34 22.41 -4.83 5.70
CA ASN A 34 21.96 -4.00 4.58
C ASN A 34 20.67 -4.53 3.94
N GLU A 35 20.55 -5.84 3.73
CA GLU A 35 19.34 -6.47 3.20
C GLU A 35 18.14 -6.22 4.12
N LEU A 36 18.32 -6.39 5.43
CA LEU A 36 17.27 -6.11 6.41
C LEU A 36 16.89 -4.63 6.45
N TYR A 37 17.88 -3.74 6.35
CA TYR A 37 17.66 -2.30 6.27
C TYR A 37 16.81 -1.93 5.04
N LEU A 38 17.18 -2.45 3.86
CA LEU A 38 16.43 -2.24 2.62
C LEU A 38 15.01 -2.80 2.70
N LEU A 39 14.85 -3.98 3.30
CA LEU A 39 13.56 -4.61 3.48
C LEU A 39 12.63 -3.77 4.36
N ARG A 40 13.14 -3.25 5.48
CA ARG A 40 12.42 -2.33 6.38
C ARG A 40 12.04 -1.03 5.67
N GLN A 41 12.96 -0.48 4.88
CA GLN A 41 12.71 0.74 4.12
C GLN A 41 11.64 0.52 3.03
N ASN A 42 11.68 -0.62 2.35
CA ASN A 42 10.68 -0.98 1.36
C ASN A 42 9.29 -1.15 2.00
N LEU A 43 9.20 -1.79 3.17
CA LEU A 43 7.95 -1.90 3.92
C LEU A 43 7.34 -0.53 4.22
N LEU A 44 8.16 0.42 4.68
CA LEU A 44 7.71 1.80 4.95
C LEU A 44 7.20 2.49 3.68
N LEU A 45 7.96 2.42 2.59
CA LEU A 45 7.56 3.03 1.32
C LEU A 45 6.24 2.44 0.80
N LYS A 46 6.06 1.13 0.93
CA LYS A 46 4.82 0.45 0.49
C LYS A 46 3.65 0.77 1.41
N ALA A 47 3.87 0.86 2.72
CA ALA A 47 2.85 1.28 3.68
C ALA A 47 2.35 2.69 3.37
N GLU A 48 3.28 3.61 3.11
CA GLU A 48 2.96 4.99 2.73
C GLU A 48 2.28 5.07 1.37
N ALA A 49 2.71 4.26 0.40
CA ALA A 49 2.03 4.15 -0.89
C ALA A 49 0.58 3.69 -0.70
N ALA A 50 0.33 2.66 0.12
CA ALA A 50 -1.02 2.16 0.36
C ALA A 50 -1.92 3.24 0.98
N ARG A 51 -1.40 3.95 1.98
CA ARG A 51 -2.05 5.11 2.58
C ARG A 51 -2.40 6.18 1.53
N SER A 52 -1.45 6.52 0.66
CA SER A 52 -1.67 7.49 -0.42
C SER A 52 -2.75 7.05 -1.41
N GLU A 53 -2.81 5.77 -1.78
CA GLU A 53 -3.87 5.29 -2.70
C GLU A 53 -5.26 5.38 -2.06
N TRP A 54 -5.39 5.13 -0.75
CA TRP A 54 -6.67 5.34 -0.05
C TRP A 54 -7.12 6.80 -0.06
N TYR A 55 -6.21 7.74 0.20
CA TYR A 55 -6.51 9.17 0.10
C TYR A 55 -6.94 9.60 -1.30
N LYS A 56 -6.42 8.97 -2.37
CA LYS A 56 -6.88 9.26 -3.74
C LYS A 56 -8.32 8.80 -3.95
N LEU A 57 -8.68 7.61 -3.50
CA LEU A 57 -10.06 7.09 -3.61
C LEU A 57 -11.07 7.93 -2.83
N ASP A 58 -10.68 8.40 -1.65
CA ASP A 58 -11.48 9.33 -0.85
C ASP A 58 -11.73 10.65 -1.59
N ARG A 59 -10.65 11.25 -2.15
CA ARG A 59 -10.73 12.48 -2.95
C ARG A 59 -11.55 12.33 -4.23
N GLU A 60 -11.44 11.18 -4.91
CA GLU A 60 -12.30 10.84 -6.06
C GLU A 60 -13.77 10.87 -5.64
N THR A 61 -14.09 10.27 -4.49
CA THR A 61 -15.47 10.21 -3.97
C THR A 61 -16.00 11.59 -3.59
N ASP A 62 -15.19 12.43 -2.95
CA ASP A 62 -15.50 13.84 -2.68
C ASP A 62 -15.83 14.61 -3.97
N THR A 63 -15.02 14.38 -5.01
CA THR A 63 -15.21 15.03 -6.31
C THR A 63 -16.54 14.61 -6.95
N LEU A 64 -16.90 13.33 -6.85
CA LEU A 64 -18.19 12.82 -7.33
C LEU A 64 -19.37 13.36 -6.52
N ALA A 65 -19.24 13.45 -5.20
CA ALA A 65 -20.27 14.05 -4.33
C ALA A 65 -20.51 15.53 -4.67
N HIS A 66 -19.43 16.28 -4.95
CA HIS A 66 -19.54 17.66 -5.41
C HIS A 66 -20.19 17.77 -6.80
N ARG A 67 -19.82 16.90 -7.75
CA ARG A 67 -20.48 16.86 -9.07
C ARG A 67 -21.97 16.55 -8.96
N LEU A 68 -22.35 15.64 -8.05
CA LEU A 68 -23.75 15.30 -7.79
C LEU A 68 -24.52 16.49 -7.20
N SER A 69 -23.91 17.26 -6.27
CA SER A 69 -24.57 18.41 -5.65
C SER A 69 -24.81 19.57 -6.63
N LEU A 70 -23.93 19.71 -7.64
CA LEU A 70 -24.09 20.70 -8.70
C LEU A 70 -25.12 20.30 -9.77
N ASN A 71 -25.50 19.02 -9.85
CA ASN A 71 -26.44 18.55 -10.85
C ASN A 71 -27.89 18.69 -10.37
N ASN A 72 -28.50 19.83 -10.71
CA ASN A 72 -29.87 20.15 -10.32
C ASN A 72 -30.95 19.47 -11.16
N ASP A 73 -30.59 18.92 -12.33
CA ASP A 73 -31.54 18.31 -13.27
C ASP A 73 -31.82 16.83 -12.96
N LEU A 74 -31.09 16.25 -12.01
CA LEU A 74 -31.28 14.87 -11.58
C LEU A 74 -32.51 14.73 -10.68
N ASN A 75 -33.31 13.68 -10.89
CA ASN A 75 -34.45 13.34 -10.03
C ASN A 75 -34.01 13.32 -8.54
N PRO A 76 -34.73 14.02 -7.63
CA PRO A 76 -34.38 14.11 -6.22
C PRO A 76 -34.21 12.74 -5.53
N GLU A 77 -35.01 11.74 -5.87
CA GLU A 77 -34.90 10.39 -5.29
C GLU A 77 -33.60 9.69 -5.70
N LEU A 78 -33.23 9.79 -6.99
CA LEU A 78 -31.97 9.25 -7.50
C LEU A 78 -30.77 9.96 -6.90
N ARG A 79 -30.89 11.28 -6.70
CA ARG A 79 -29.85 12.11 -6.08
C ARG A 79 -29.62 11.71 -4.63
N GLU A 80 -30.69 11.45 -3.88
CA GLU A 80 -30.61 11.00 -2.50
C GLU A 80 -29.95 9.62 -2.38
N ILE A 81 -30.37 8.64 -3.20
CA ILE A 81 -29.77 7.30 -3.23
C ILE A 81 -28.27 7.37 -3.55
N THR A 82 -27.90 8.15 -4.58
CA THR A 82 -26.51 8.30 -5.01
C THR A 82 -25.68 9.02 -3.93
N SER A 83 -26.25 10.02 -3.26
CA SER A 83 -25.60 10.73 -2.15
C SER A 83 -25.33 9.80 -0.97
N ASN A 84 -26.31 8.98 -0.58
CA ASN A 84 -26.15 8.02 0.51
C ASN A 84 -25.07 6.98 0.18
N PHE A 85 -25.06 6.44 -1.04
CA PHE A 85 -24.02 5.52 -1.50
C PHE A 85 -22.60 6.13 -1.44
N LEU A 86 -22.44 7.39 -1.87
CA LEU A 86 -21.15 8.08 -1.80
C LEU A 86 -20.71 8.34 -0.36
N ARG A 87 -21.66 8.64 0.55
CA ARG A 87 -21.41 8.87 1.97
C ARG A 87 -20.94 7.59 2.68
N ASP A 88 -21.64 6.48 2.47
CA ASP A 88 -21.26 5.18 3.04
C ASP A 88 -19.85 4.76 2.60
N ARG A 89 -19.52 5.02 1.32
CA ARG A 89 -18.16 4.81 0.80
C ARG A 89 -17.12 5.71 1.46
N GLN A 90 -17.46 6.98 1.69
CA GLN A 90 -16.57 7.92 2.38
C GLN A 90 -16.25 7.48 3.80
N ASP A 91 -17.26 7.06 4.56
CA ASP A 91 -17.05 6.61 5.93
C ASP A 91 -16.20 5.33 5.96
N PHE A 92 -16.43 4.41 5.01
CA PHE A 92 -15.57 3.25 4.80
C PHE A 92 -14.11 3.65 4.47
N PHE A 93 -13.90 4.60 3.55
CA PHE A 93 -12.55 5.04 3.18
C PHE A 93 -11.84 5.74 4.33
N ARG A 94 -12.54 6.56 5.12
CA ARG A 94 -11.98 7.19 6.33
C ARG A 94 -11.47 6.15 7.32
N GLN A 95 -12.23 5.09 7.55
CA GLN A 95 -11.79 4.00 8.42
C GLN A 95 -10.55 3.30 7.85
N CYS A 96 -10.55 3.00 6.54
CA CYS A 96 -9.38 2.40 5.88
C CYS A 96 -8.14 3.30 5.92
N ILE A 97 -8.31 4.62 5.80
CA ILE A 97 -7.24 5.61 5.93
C ILE A 97 -6.69 5.64 7.35
N ALA A 98 -7.55 5.57 8.37
CA ALA A 98 -7.15 5.51 9.77
C ALA A 98 -6.32 4.24 10.03
N ASP A 99 -6.78 3.08 9.57
CA ASP A 99 -6.07 1.81 9.71
C ASP A 99 -4.73 1.82 8.96
N ALA A 100 -4.70 2.34 7.73
CA ALA A 100 -3.48 2.48 6.94
C ALA A 100 -2.48 3.45 7.59
N SER A 101 -2.97 4.52 8.19
CA SER A 101 -2.14 5.50 8.91
C SER A 101 -1.56 4.90 10.19
N ALA A 102 -2.37 4.20 10.99
CA ALA A 102 -1.91 3.49 12.17
C ALA A 102 -0.87 2.41 11.80
N PHE A 103 -1.08 1.70 10.69
CA PHE A 103 -0.12 0.73 10.19
C PHE A 103 1.21 1.39 9.77
N ALA A 104 1.16 2.48 9.01
CA ALA A 104 2.36 3.21 8.58
C ALA A 104 3.14 3.79 9.78
N GLU A 105 2.43 4.36 10.75
CA GLU A 105 3.03 4.90 11.98
C GLU A 105 3.62 3.79 12.86
N HIS A 106 2.93 2.65 12.99
CA HIS A 106 3.45 1.48 13.69
C HIS A 106 4.68 0.89 12.97
N ALA A 107 4.69 0.89 11.64
CA ALA A 107 5.85 0.47 10.84
C ALA A 107 7.04 1.41 11.05
N HIS A 108 6.79 2.73 11.10
CA HIS A 108 7.80 3.75 11.32
C HIS A 108 8.40 3.67 12.73
N THR A 109 7.54 3.59 13.75
CA THR A 109 7.94 3.57 15.18
C THR A 109 8.70 2.30 15.54
N ASN A 110 8.28 1.14 15.02
CA ASN A 110 8.89 -0.16 15.34
C ASN A 110 9.93 -0.62 14.30
N ARG A 111 10.42 0.28 13.45
CA ARG A 111 11.32 -0.04 12.32
C ARG A 111 12.47 -0.97 12.71
N GLU A 112 13.09 -0.74 13.86
CA GLU A 112 14.28 -1.50 14.31
C GLU A 112 13.95 -2.86 14.91
N ARG A 113 12.69 -3.07 15.33
CA ARG A 113 12.23 -4.31 15.98
C ARG A 113 11.83 -5.39 14.98
N TYR A 114 11.49 -5.03 13.75
CA TYR A 114 11.04 -6.01 12.78
C TYR A 114 12.15 -6.96 12.35
N THR A 115 11.87 -8.25 12.47
CA THR A 115 12.66 -9.32 11.88
C THR A 115 12.48 -9.37 10.36
N GLN A 116 13.38 -10.06 9.67
CA GLN A 116 13.29 -10.25 8.22
C GLN A 116 12.00 -10.97 7.81
N LYS A 117 11.55 -11.95 8.61
CA LYS A 117 10.33 -12.72 8.36
C LYS A 117 9.09 -11.82 8.44
N GLU A 118 8.94 -11.07 9.53
CA GLU A 118 7.80 -10.17 9.74
C GLU A 118 7.73 -9.08 8.66
N CYS A 119 8.88 -8.54 8.26
CA CYS A 119 8.92 -7.56 7.17
C CYS A 119 8.39 -8.16 5.87
N ARG A 120 8.78 -9.40 5.51
CA ARG A 120 8.30 -10.05 4.28
C ARG A 120 6.80 -10.32 4.33
N GLU A 121 6.30 -10.89 5.42
CA GLU A 121 4.86 -11.19 5.57
C GLU A 121 4.01 -9.92 5.47
N ARG A 122 4.41 -8.85 6.16
CA ARG A 122 3.71 -7.56 6.11
C ARG A 122 3.81 -6.93 4.73
N LEU A 123 4.97 -7.03 4.06
CA LEU A 123 5.16 -6.47 2.73
C LEU A 123 4.28 -7.19 1.70
N THR A 124 4.16 -8.51 1.76
CA THR A 124 3.23 -9.28 0.91
C THR A 124 1.78 -8.82 1.11
N ALA A 125 1.33 -8.65 2.37
CA ALA A 125 -0.03 -8.19 2.65
C ALA A 125 -0.31 -6.79 2.10
N VAL A 126 0.65 -5.86 2.26
CA VAL A 126 0.55 -4.50 1.75
C VAL A 126 0.55 -4.47 0.22
N GLU A 127 1.36 -5.30 -0.43
CA GLU A 127 1.42 -5.37 -1.90
C GLU A 127 0.13 -5.89 -2.52
N VAL A 128 -0.46 -6.95 -1.96
CA VAL A 128 -1.77 -7.44 -2.40
C VAL A 128 -2.85 -6.36 -2.26
N SER A 129 -2.80 -5.61 -1.16
CA SER A 129 -3.76 -4.54 -0.89
C SER A 129 -3.58 -3.38 -1.88
N LEU A 130 -2.34 -2.97 -2.14
CA LEU A 130 -1.98 -1.96 -3.13
C LEU A 130 -2.44 -2.32 -4.53
N GLU A 131 -2.27 -3.58 -4.94
CA GLU A 131 -2.69 -4.02 -6.26
C GLU A 131 -4.22 -3.94 -6.43
N LYS A 132 -4.97 -4.38 -5.41
CA LYS A 132 -6.44 -4.24 -5.40
C LYS A 132 -6.87 -2.77 -5.46
N LEU A 133 -6.22 -1.91 -4.68
CA LEU A 133 -6.50 -0.47 -4.67
C LEU A 133 -6.29 0.16 -6.05
N ARG A 134 -5.15 -0.12 -6.68
CA ARG A 134 -4.82 0.39 -8.02
C ARG A 134 -5.79 -0.10 -9.09
N ARG A 135 -6.25 -1.35 -9.01
CA ARG A 135 -7.24 -1.89 -9.95
C ARG A 135 -8.61 -1.23 -9.80
N ASN A 136 -8.94 -0.78 -8.59
CA ASN A 136 -10.23 -0.16 -8.29
C ASN A 136 -10.24 1.37 -8.53
N GLN A 137 -9.09 1.98 -8.84
CA GLN A 137 -9.02 3.40 -9.20
C GLN A 137 -9.87 3.69 -10.45
N GLY A 138 -10.67 4.74 -10.38
CA GLY A 138 -11.59 5.12 -11.45
C GLY A 138 -12.81 4.20 -11.62
N GLU A 139 -12.95 3.12 -10.84
CA GLU A 139 -14.18 2.30 -10.87
C GLU A 139 -15.37 3.11 -10.35
N ALA A 140 -15.15 3.90 -9.30
CA ALA A 140 -16.16 4.81 -8.75
C ALA A 140 -16.65 5.81 -9.81
N GLU A 141 -15.71 6.43 -10.53
CA GLU A 141 -16.01 7.40 -11.58
C GLU A 141 -16.75 6.76 -12.76
N ARG A 142 -16.32 5.56 -13.20
CA ARG A 142 -17.01 4.82 -14.27
C ARG A 142 -18.46 4.48 -13.90
N ARG A 143 -18.67 3.92 -12.71
CA ARG A 143 -20.02 3.59 -12.23
C ARG A 143 -20.88 4.83 -12.06
N PHE A 144 -20.31 5.93 -11.57
CA PHE A 144 -21.01 7.21 -11.46
C PHE A 144 -21.43 7.73 -12.85
N ASN A 145 -20.52 7.77 -13.82
CA ASN A 145 -20.84 8.22 -15.17
C ASN A 145 -21.93 7.35 -15.83
N GLN A 146 -21.87 6.02 -15.65
CA GLN A 146 -22.91 5.09 -16.12
C GLN A 146 -24.29 5.38 -15.49
N LEU A 147 -24.33 5.65 -14.19
CA LEU A 147 -25.57 6.02 -13.50
C LEU A 147 -26.12 7.36 -14.02
N MET A 148 -25.25 8.33 -14.28
CA MET A 148 -25.65 9.62 -14.82
C MET A 148 -26.16 9.53 -16.27
N GLU A 149 -25.51 8.71 -17.10
CA GLU A 149 -25.94 8.46 -18.49
C GLU A 149 -27.29 7.74 -18.55
N THR A 150 -27.51 6.72 -17.72
CA THR A 150 -28.79 6.02 -17.63
C THR A 150 -29.91 6.93 -17.11
N ALA A 151 -29.63 7.75 -16.11
CA ALA A 151 -30.57 8.76 -15.62
C ALA A 151 -30.93 9.81 -16.68
N ALA A 152 -29.95 10.28 -17.45
CA ALA A 152 -30.18 11.21 -18.57
C ALA A 152 -31.02 10.58 -19.69
N ALA A 153 -30.77 9.32 -20.04
CA ALA A 153 -31.53 8.58 -21.05
C ALA A 153 -32.99 8.37 -20.64
N HIS A 154 -33.25 8.10 -19.35
CA HIS A 154 -34.61 7.96 -18.82
C HIS A 154 -35.36 9.30 -18.75
N ASN A 155 -34.68 10.41 -18.45
CA ASN A 155 -35.28 11.74 -18.53
C ASN A 155 -35.58 12.17 -19.98
N GLY A 156 -34.79 11.72 -20.96
CA GLY A 156 -35.03 12.00 -22.39
C GLY A 156 -36.15 11.17 -23.04
N ALA A 157 -36.45 9.98 -22.52
CA ALA A 157 -37.52 9.10 -23.03
C ALA A 157 -38.94 9.56 -22.60
N GLY A 158 -39.05 10.48 -21.64
CA GLY A 158 -40.33 11.00 -21.13
C GLY A 158 -41.04 12.04 -22.01
N VAL A 159 -40.47 12.44 -23.15
CA VAL A 159 -41.01 13.55 -23.98
C VAL A 159 -41.62 13.09 -25.32
N ALA A 160 -41.69 11.77 -25.59
CA ALA A 160 -42.16 11.25 -26.89
C ALA A 160 -43.59 10.66 -26.89
N TRP A 161 -44.47 11.06 -25.97
CA TRP A 161 -45.89 10.68 -26.00
C TRP A 161 -46.79 11.86 -25.64
N GLN A 162 -46.87 12.84 -26.53
CA GLN A 162 -48.06 13.69 -26.71
C GLN A 162 -47.89 14.48 -28.02
N GLY A 163 -48.46 13.94 -29.09
CA GLY A 163 -48.56 14.54 -30.41
C GLY A 163 -49.47 13.69 -31.27
#